data_AF-A0A0N5CMP7-F1
#
_entry.id   AF-A0A0N5CMP7-F1
#
_cell.length_a   1.000
_cell.length_b   1.000
_cell.length_c   1.000
_cell.angle_alpha   90.00
_cell.angle_beta   90.00
_cell.angle_gamma   90.00
#
_symmetry.space_group_name_H-M   'P 1'
#
loop_
_entity.id
_entity.type
_entity.pdbx_description
1 polymer ?
#
loop_
_entity_poly.entity_id
_entity_poly.type
_entity_poly.pdbx_seq_one_letter_code
_entity_poly.pdbx_strand_id
1 'polypeptide(L)'
;MFGKPPFLRYPLWRWTALWSVASVLISGTIFLKLRRHEAERRKKWEHFFKTYDAYEHIKEICSHSPGIMHSCPKDLALAYENAGLKKQGEA
;
A
#
# COMPACT_ATOMS: atom_id res chain seq x y z
N MET A 1 39.23 -27.74 41.32
CA MET A 1 38.18 -26.71 41.49
C MET A 1 37.19 -26.79 40.33
N PHE A 2 36.17 -27.64 40.42
CA PHE A 2 34.97 -27.51 39.59
C PHE A 2 33.79 -27.96 40.44
N GLY A 3 33.22 -27.00 41.15
CA GLY A 3 32.01 -27.21 41.96
C GLY A 3 30.86 -27.65 41.07
N LYS A 4 30.02 -28.53 41.62
CA LYS A 4 28.79 -29.05 40.99
C LYS A 4 28.03 -27.91 40.29
N PRO A 5 27.54 -28.10 39.05
CA PRO A 5 26.78 -27.06 38.37
C PRO A 5 25.54 -26.72 39.21
N PRO A 6 25.25 -25.43 39.47
CA PRO A 6 24.11 -25.05 40.30
C PRO A 6 22.82 -25.48 39.62
N PHE A 7 22.04 -26.35 40.28
CA PHE A 7 20.77 -26.91 39.78
C PHE A 7 19.74 -25.84 39.37
N LEU A 8 19.87 -24.60 39.89
CA LEU A 8 19.01 -23.46 39.56
C LEU A 8 19.28 -22.81 38.19
N ARG A 9 20.40 -23.11 37.50
CA ARG A 9 20.70 -22.49 36.19
C ARG A 9 19.90 -23.09 35.04
N TYR A 10 19.55 -24.38 35.16
CA TYR A 10 18.86 -25.15 34.13
C TYR A 10 17.38 -24.76 33.91
N PRO A 11 16.55 -24.53 34.95
CA PRO A 11 15.15 -24.13 34.74
C PRO A 11 15.03 -22.72 34.15
N LEU A 12 15.79 -21.74 34.66
CA LEU A 12 15.73 -20.35 34.19
C LEU A 12 16.11 -20.21 32.71
N TRP A 13 17.17 -20.88 32.26
CA TRP A 13 17.58 -20.85 30.86
C TRP A 13 16.57 -21.52 29.92
N ARG A 14 15.88 -22.57 30.39
CA ARG A 14 14.81 -23.21 29.61
C ARG A 14 13.61 -22.30 29.45
N TRP A 15 13.23 -21.56 30.50
CA TRP A 15 12.14 -20.59 30.42
C TRP A 15 12.47 -19.43 29.49
N THR A 16 13.68 -18.86 29.59
CA THR A 16 14.09 -17.77 28.68
C THR A 16 14.21 -18.25 27.23
N ALA A 17 14.71 -19.46 26.99
CA ALA A 17 14.76 -20.07 25.66
C ALA A 17 13.36 -20.34 25.09
N LEU A 18 12.42 -20.80 25.91
CA LEU A 18 11.03 -20.99 25.47
C LEU A 18 10.35 -19.65 25.15
N TRP A 19 10.56 -18.63 25.98
CA TRP A 19 10.00 -17.30 25.74
C TRP A 19 10.58 -16.63 24.49
N SER A 20 11.89 -16.79 24.22
CA SER A 20 12.50 -16.25 23.00
C SER A 20 12.01 -16.97 21.76
N VAL A 21 11.86 -18.29 21.79
CA VAL A 21 11.27 -19.05 20.68
C VAL A 21 9.82 -18.64 20.46
N ALA A 22 9.03 -18.52 21.53
CA ALA A 22 7.64 -18.07 21.44
C ALA A 22 7.53 -16.66 20.84
N SER A 23 8.39 -15.71 21.25
CA SER A 23 8.36 -14.35 20.71
C SER A 23 8.74 -14.30 19.22
N VAL A 24 9.73 -15.09 18.80
CA VAL A 24 10.12 -15.20 17.38
C VAL A 24 8.99 -15.82 16.55
N LEU A 25 8.33 -16.87 17.06
CA LEU A 25 7.20 -17.49 16.36
C LEU A 25 6.02 -16.51 16.21
N ILE A 26 5.65 -15.81 17.28
CA ILE A 26 4.57 -14.82 17.24
C ILE A 26 4.92 -13.71 16.25
N SER A 27 6.13 -13.14 16.33
CA SER A 27 6.60 -12.11 15.41
C SER A 27 6.58 -12.59 13.95
N GLY A 28 7.08 -13.80 13.68
CA GLY A 28 7.11 -14.39 12.35
C GLY A 28 5.72 -14.59 11.76
N THR A 29 4.75 -15.05 12.55
CA THR A 29 3.36 -15.23 12.08
C THR A 29 2.69 -13.90 11.69
N ILE A 30 2.89 -12.85 12.50
CA ILE A 30 2.38 -11.51 12.22
C ILE A 30 3.02 -10.96 10.95
N PHE A 31 4.34 -11.09 10.82
CA PHE A 31 5.08 -10.63 9.63
C PHE A 31 4.59 -11.31 8.36
N LEU A 32 4.39 -12.63 8.37
CA LEU A 32 3.88 -13.37 7.22
C LEU A 32 2.45 -12.95 6.85
N LYS A 33 1.60 -12.68 7.85
CA LYS A 33 0.23 -12.20 7.62
C LYS A 33 0.22 -10.81 6.96
N LEU A 34 1.08 -9.90 7.42
CA LEU A 34 1.25 -8.57 6.81
C LEU A 34 1.75 -8.67 5.36
N ARG A 35 2.77 -9.50 5.12
CA ARG A 35 3.30 -9.78 3.78
C ARG A 35 2.24 -10.29 2.81
N ARG A 36 1.37 -11.20 3.27
CA ARG A 36 0.25 -11.73 2.46
C ARG A 36 -0.76 -10.62 2.14
N HIS A 37 -1.15 -9.82 3.13
CA HIS A 37 -2.05 -8.69 2.90
C HIS A 37 -1.50 -7.65 1.92
N GLU A 38 -0.19 -7.35 1.99
CA GLU A 38 0.45 -6.46 1.01
C GLU A 38 0.43 -7.04 -0.41
N ALA A 39 0.66 -8.35 -0.55
CA ALA A 39 0.61 -9.02 -1.85
C ALA A 39 -0.80 -8.97 -2.46
N GLU A 40 -1.85 -9.16 -1.66
CA GLU A 40 -3.23 -9.03 -2.11
C GLU A 40 -3.56 -7.58 -2.50
N ARG A 41 -3.13 -6.59 -1.70
CA ARG A 41 -3.30 -5.18 -2.06
C ARG A 41 -2.62 -4.84 -3.37
N ARG A 42 -1.38 -5.31 -3.60
CA ARG A 42 -0.67 -5.09 -4.87
C ARG A 42 -1.44 -5.65 -6.06
N LYS A 43 -1.93 -6.89 -5.98
CA LYS A 43 -2.74 -7.49 -7.05
C LYS A 43 -4.00 -6.68 -7.34
N LYS A 44 -4.66 -6.15 -6.30
CA LYS A 44 -5.85 -5.30 -6.45
C LYS A 44 -5.52 -3.99 -7.17
N TRP A 45 -4.41 -3.34 -6.80
CA TRP A 45 -3.93 -2.13 -7.46
C TRP A 45 -3.49 -2.39 -8.90
N GLU A 46 -2.75 -3.48 -9.17
CA GLU A 46 -2.36 -3.89 -10.52
C GLU A 46 -3.59 -4.11 -11.40
N HIS A 47 -4.62 -4.78 -10.88
CA HIS A 47 -5.87 -4.97 -11.63
C HIS A 47 -6.59 -3.65 -11.89
N PHE A 48 -6.71 -2.79 -10.86
CA PHE A 48 -7.30 -1.47 -10.99
C PHE A 48 -6.59 -0.64 -12.08
N PHE A 49 -5.27 -0.48 -11.98
CA PHE A 49 -4.50 0.31 -12.95
C PHE A 49 -4.45 -0.29 -14.36
N LYS A 50 -4.63 -1.61 -14.51
CA LYS A 50 -4.71 -2.23 -15.84
C LYS A 50 -5.97 -1.83 -16.60
N THR A 51 -7.07 -1.58 -15.90
CA THR A 51 -8.37 -1.24 -16.50
C THR A 51 -8.75 0.23 -16.33
N TYR A 52 -7.97 1.00 -15.57
CA TYR A 52 -8.30 2.37 -15.22
C TYR A 52 -7.86 3.34 -16.32
N ASP A 53 -8.84 3.92 -17.01
CA ASP A 53 -8.61 5.07 -17.89
C ASP A 53 -8.79 6.37 -17.09
N ALA A 54 -7.70 7.10 -16.93
CA ALA A 54 -7.70 8.37 -16.20
C ALA A 54 -8.58 9.42 -16.89
N TYR A 55 -8.67 9.41 -18.23
CA TYR A 55 -9.43 10.41 -18.97
C TYR A 55 -10.94 10.21 -18.84
N GLU A 56 -11.41 8.96 -18.92
CA GLU A 56 -12.82 8.65 -18.70
C GLU A 56 -13.25 8.96 -17.26
N HIS A 57 -12.42 8.60 -16.28
CA HIS A 57 -12.74 8.90 -14.88
C HIS A 57 -12.83 10.41 -14.60
N ILE A 58 -11.93 11.21 -15.19
CA ILE A 58 -11.98 12.66 -15.07
C ILE A 58 -13.24 13.23 -15.74
N LYS A 59 -13.65 12.68 -16.89
CA LYS A 59 -14.88 13.07 -17.58
C LYS A 59 -16.12 12.78 -16.73
N GLU A 60 -16.15 11.64 -16.05
CA GLU A 60 -17.22 11.27 -15.11
C GLU A 60 -17.25 12.17 -13.86
N ILE A 61 -16.09 12.48 -13.27
CA ILE A 61 -16.04 13.39 -12.10
C ILE A 61 -16.55 14.77 -12.49
N CYS A 62 -16.16 15.27 -13.66
CA CYS A 62 -16.61 16.56 -14.16
C CYS A 62 -18.09 16.59 -14.57
N SER A 63 -18.69 15.46 -14.97
CA SER A 63 -20.12 15.40 -15.25
C SER A 63 -20.97 15.30 -13.98
N HIS A 64 -20.47 14.64 -12.93
CA HIS A 64 -21.21 14.43 -11.68
C HIS A 64 -20.96 15.49 -10.60
N SER A 65 -19.77 16.10 -10.54
CA SER A 65 -19.40 17.05 -9.50
C SER A 65 -18.36 18.07 -9.99
N PRO A 66 -18.80 19.11 -10.72
CA PRO A 66 -17.91 20.11 -11.32
C PRO A 66 -17.10 20.93 -10.30
N GLY A 67 -17.40 20.84 -9.00
CA GLY A 67 -16.69 21.56 -7.94
C GLY A 67 -15.49 20.83 -7.32
N ILE A 68 -15.22 19.56 -7.67
CA ILE A 68 -14.10 18.78 -7.08
C ILE A 68 -12.77 19.07 -7.79
N MET A 69 -12.82 19.38 -9.08
CA MET A 69 -11.63 19.69 -9.87
C MET A 69 -11.52 21.18 -10.11
N HIS A 70 -10.29 21.72 -10.02
CA HIS A 70 -10.01 23.12 -10.33
C HIS A 70 -10.24 23.47 -11.81
N SER A 71 -10.11 22.50 -12.70
CA SER A 71 -10.37 22.65 -14.12
C SER A 71 -10.93 21.35 -14.68
N CYS A 72 -12.10 21.43 -15.33
CA CYS A 72 -12.65 20.33 -16.09
C CYS A 72 -12.14 20.36 -17.54
N PRO A 73 -12.06 19.22 -18.24
CA PRO A 73 -11.44 19.14 -19.57
C PRO A 73 -12.12 20.04 -20.62
N LYS A 74 -13.41 20.36 -20.44
CA LYS A 74 -14.15 21.33 -21.24
C LYS A 74 -13.67 22.77 -21.01
N ASP A 75 -13.42 23.13 -19.76
CA ASP A 75 -12.92 24.46 -19.38
C ASP A 75 -11.45 24.61 -19.75
N LEU A 76 -10.67 23.53 -19.67
CA LEU A 76 -9.31 23.46 -20.22
C LEU A 76 -9.30 23.70 -21.73
N ALA A 77 -10.22 23.06 -22.48
CA ALA A 77 -10.34 23.26 -23.92
C ALA A 77 -10.59 24.73 -24.28
N LEU A 78 -11.55 25.36 -23.60
CA LEU A 78 -11.87 26.78 -23.76
C LEU A 78 -10.71 27.68 -23.31
N ALA A 79 -9.99 27.33 -22.25
CA ALA A 79 -8.81 28.06 -21.79
C ALA A 79 -7.68 28.02 -22.82
N TYR A 80 -7.44 26.88 -23.48
CA TYR A 80 -6.43 26.76 -24.54
C TYR A 80 -6.81 27.53 -25.81
N GLU A 81 -8.08 27.52 -26.20
CA GLU A 81 -8.59 28.33 -27.31
C GLU A 81 -8.44 29.84 -27.03
N ASN A 82 -8.78 30.28 -25.82
CA ASN A 82 -8.63 31.67 -25.39
C ASN A 82 -7.16 32.09 -25.24
N ALA A 83 -6.25 31.14 -24.96
CA ALA A 83 -4.82 31.37 -24.89
C ALA A 83 -4.12 31.34 -26.27
N GLY A 84 -4.84 31.04 -27.36
CA GLY A 84 -4.28 30.99 -28.71
C GLY A 84 -3.35 29.79 -28.98
N LEU A 85 -3.37 28.77 -28.11
CA LEU A 85 -2.54 27.58 -28.23
C LEU A 85 -3.38 26.43 -28.83
N LYS A 86 -3.11 26.05 -30.09
CA LYS A 86 -3.79 24.91 -30.73
C LYS A 86 -3.43 23.60 -30.02
N LYS A 87 -4.44 22.84 -29.60
CA LYS A 87 -4.30 21.53 -28.96
C LYS A 87 -3.47 20.56 -29.82
N GLN A 88 -2.37 20.05 -29.26
CA GLN A 88 -1.73 18.82 -29.73
C GLN A 88 -2.26 17.65 -28.90
N GLY A 89 -2.92 16.70 -29.56
CA GLY A 89 -3.32 15.43 -28.94
C GLY A 89 -4.83 15.21 -28.89
N GLU A 90 -5.42 14.89 -30.05
CA GLU A 90 -6.69 14.20 -30.15
C GLU A 90 -6.45 13.02 -31.11
N ALA A 91 -6.36 11.82 -30.55
CA ALA A 91 -6.36 10.52 -31.21
C ALA A 91 -7.13 9.55 -30.30
#